data_AF-A0A3B1B1H0-F1
#
_entry.id   AF-A0A3B1B1H0-F1
#
_cell.length_a   1.000
_cell.length_b   1.000
_cell.length_c   1.000
_cell.angle_alpha   90.00
_cell.angle_beta   90.00
_cell.angle_gamma   90.00
#
_symmetry.space_group_name_H-M   'P 1'
#
loop_
_entity.id
_entity.type
_entity.pdbx_description
1 polymer ?
#
loop_
_entity_poly.entity_id
_entity_poly.type
_entity_poly.pdbx_seq_one_letter_code
_entity_poly.pdbx_strand_id
1 'polypeptide(L)'
;MCRTEISEEGEIENKEKKARRPYISWARLLRRVFDIDMEKCPNCGGPVKVIAKIEEASAIKKILTHLGLSPHPPPKAPARYDPFAEADIYSTYL
;
A
#
# COMPACT_ATOMS: atom_id res chain seq x y z
N MET A 1 11.83 14.05 16.49
CA MET A 1 10.64 14.92 16.48
C MET A 1 9.91 14.72 15.15
N CYS A 2 8.78 14.02 15.12
CA CYS A 2 7.90 13.97 13.94
C CYS A 2 6.66 14.80 14.27
N ARG A 3 6.66 16.06 13.82
CA ARG A 3 5.51 16.96 13.94
C ARG A 3 4.83 17.05 12.59
N THR A 4 3.54 16.73 12.57
CA THR A 4 2.54 17.50 11.84
C THR A 4 1.27 17.43 12.66
N GLU A 5 0.93 18.56 13.28
CA GLU A 5 -0.39 18.83 13.81
C GLU A 5 -1.39 18.71 12.65
N ILE A 6 -2.40 17.87 12.85
CA ILE A 6 -3.59 17.83 12.01
C ILE A 6 -4.75 17.93 12.99
N SER A 7 -5.28 19.14 13.11
CA SER A 7 -6.59 19.43 13.70
C SER A 7 -7.65 19.19 12.62
N GLU A 8 -8.67 18.40 12.95
CA GLU A 8 -10.09 18.74 12.80
C GLU A 8 -10.93 17.49 13.11
N GLU A 9 -11.51 17.53 14.30
CA GLU A 9 -12.58 16.64 14.75
C GLU A 9 -13.80 16.87 13.85
N GLY A 10 -14.19 15.87 13.06
CA GLY A 10 -15.46 15.87 12.33
C GLY A 10 -16.38 14.80 12.92
N GLU A 11 -17.30 15.22 13.78
CA GLU A 11 -18.41 14.38 14.23
C GLU A 11 -19.27 13.98 13.03
N ILE A 12 -19.55 12.68 12.89
CA ILE A 12 -20.47 12.17 11.88
C ILE A 12 -21.70 11.63 12.60
N GLU A 13 -22.78 12.41 12.58
CA GLU A 13 -24.09 12.05 13.12
C GLU A 13 -24.63 10.74 12.51
N ASN A 14 -25.11 9.88 13.41
CA ASN A 14 -25.59 8.54 13.15
C ASN A 14 -27.06 8.55 12.71
N LYS A 15 -27.32 8.41 11.40
CA LYS A 15 -28.64 8.05 10.87
C LYS A 15 -28.71 6.56 10.57
N GLU A 16 -29.67 5.89 11.21
CA GLU A 16 -29.98 4.45 11.14
C GLU A 16 -29.79 3.85 9.74
N LYS A 17 -28.83 2.91 9.62
CA LYS A 17 -28.52 2.24 8.34
C LYS A 17 -29.05 0.82 8.36
N LYS A 18 -30.03 0.52 7.47
CA LYS A 18 -30.32 -0.85 7.00
C LYS A 18 -29.02 -1.63 6.83
N ALA A 19 -28.98 -2.90 7.25
CA ALA A 19 -27.78 -3.76 7.29
C ALA A 19 -27.02 -3.79 5.95
N ARG A 20 -26.17 -2.78 5.74
CA ARG A 20 -25.17 -2.73 4.70
C ARG A 20 -23.99 -3.53 5.21
N ARG A 21 -23.28 -4.24 4.31
CA ARG A 21 -22.02 -4.88 4.65
C ARG A 21 -21.16 -3.87 5.43
N PRO A 22 -20.53 -4.27 6.54
CA PRO A 22 -19.76 -3.35 7.37
C PRO A 22 -18.69 -2.68 6.51
N TYR A 23 -18.58 -1.36 6.60
CA TYR A 23 -17.53 -0.61 5.90
C TYR A 23 -16.17 -1.04 6.46
N ILE A 24 -15.25 -1.40 5.57
CA ILE A 24 -13.86 -1.71 5.90
C ILE A 24 -13.02 -0.53 5.39
N SER A 25 -12.19 0.05 6.27
CA SER A 25 -11.28 1.13 5.88
C SER A 25 -10.27 0.64 4.85
N TRP A 26 -9.79 1.55 4.00
CA TRP A 26 -8.76 1.23 3.01
C TRP A 26 -7.48 0.67 3.66
N ALA A 27 -7.04 1.24 4.80
CA ALA A 27 -5.89 0.73 5.55
C ALA A 27 -6.08 -0.73 6.01
N ARG A 28 -7.28 -1.09 6.50
CA ARG A 28 -7.59 -2.46 6.92
C ARG A 28 -7.65 -3.44 5.75
N LEU A 29 -8.04 -2.99 4.55
CA LEU A 29 -7.98 -3.82 3.34
C LEU A 29 -6.55 -4.10 2.91
N LEU A 30 -5.67 -3.09 2.94
CA LEU A 30 -4.26 -3.26 2.61
C LEU A 30 -3.57 -4.27 3.53
N ARG A 31 -3.82 -4.17 4.84
CA ARG A 31 -3.30 -5.14 5.80
C ARG A 31 -3.78 -6.55 5.51
N ARG A 32 -5.05 -6.72 5.14
CA ARG A 32 -5.62 -8.05 4.87
C ARG A 32 -5.08 -8.70 3.60
N VAL A 33 -4.83 -7.93 2.54
CA VAL A 33 -4.47 -8.46 1.21
C VAL A 33 -2.96 -8.49 0.98
N PHE A 34 -2.26 -7.46 1.46
CA PHE A 34 -0.84 -7.25 1.19
C PHE A 34 0.05 -7.33 2.44
N ASP A 35 -0.54 -7.54 3.63
CA ASP A 35 0.15 -7.48 4.93
C ASP A 35 0.85 -6.13 5.20
N ILE A 36 0.30 -5.04 4.65
CA ILE A 36 0.80 -3.67 4.84
C ILE A 36 -0.07 -2.97 5.89
N ASP A 37 0.52 -2.59 7.03
CA ASP A 37 -0.17 -1.78 8.05
C ASP A 37 -0.01 -0.28 7.77
N MET A 38 -1.15 0.38 7.47
CA MET A 38 -1.25 1.82 7.31
C MET A 38 -2.16 2.47 8.37
N GLU A 39 -2.55 1.76 9.43
CA GLU A 39 -3.31 2.35 10.53
C GLU A 39 -2.39 3.17 11.44
N LYS A 40 -1.14 2.72 11.61
CA LYS A 40 -0.16 3.36 12.49
C LYS A 40 1.23 3.38 11.86
N CYS A 41 1.95 4.48 12.06
CA CYS A 41 3.34 4.59 11.66
C CYS A 41 4.21 3.62 12.50
N PRO A 42 5.08 2.80 11.89
CA PRO A 42 5.92 1.86 12.63
C PRO A 42 6.98 2.56 13.50
N ASN A 43 7.33 3.81 13.20
CA ASN A 43 8.34 4.57 13.95
C ASN A 43 7.75 5.36 15.14
N CYS A 44 6.57 5.97 14.97
CA CYS A 44 5.99 6.84 15.99
C CYS A 44 4.61 6.41 16.52
N GLY A 45 3.96 5.39 15.94
CA GLY A 45 2.65 4.91 16.36
C GLY A 45 1.45 5.81 16.02
N GLY A 46 1.70 7.00 15.44
CA GLY A 46 0.66 7.94 15.03
C GLY A 46 -0.07 7.52 13.75
N PRO A 47 -1.20 8.17 13.42
CA PRO A 47 -1.98 7.86 12.23
C PRO A 47 -1.18 8.16 10.94
N VAL A 48 -1.29 7.27 9.95
CA VAL A 48 -0.66 7.46 8.63
C VAL A 48 -1.62 8.19 7.70
N LYS A 49 -1.12 9.20 6.98
CA LYS A 49 -1.89 9.94 5.96
C LYS A 49 -1.20 9.82 4.61
N VAL A 50 -1.96 9.49 3.56
CA VAL A 50 -1.48 9.53 2.18
C VAL A 50 -1.38 11.00 1.76
N ILE A 51 -0.18 11.45 1.43
CA ILE A 51 0.10 12.85 1.07
C ILE A 51 0.15 13.11 -0.43
N ALA A 52 0.52 12.09 -1.22
CA ALA A 52 0.66 12.21 -2.66
C ALA A 52 0.62 10.83 -3.32
N LYS A 53 0.24 10.81 -4.60
CA LYS A 53 0.43 9.70 -5.53
C LYS A 53 1.44 10.14 -6.58
N ILE A 54 2.50 9.37 -6.79
CA ILE A 54 3.54 9.69 -7.79
C ILE A 54 3.28 8.81 -9.02
N GLU A 55 2.99 9.44 -10.15
CA GLU A 55 2.70 8.76 -11.43
C GLU A 55 3.78 9.00 -12.50
N GLU A 56 4.65 9.99 -12.31
CA GLU A 56 5.70 10.31 -13.26
C GLU A 56 6.82 9.25 -13.22
N ALA A 57 7.06 8.58 -14.35
CA ALA A 57 8.04 7.50 -14.45
C ALA A 57 9.47 7.92 -14.07
N SER A 58 9.88 9.17 -14.39
CA SER A 58 11.19 9.70 -14.03
C SER A 58 11.36 9.85 -12.52
N ALA A 59 10.39 10.42 -11.82
CA ALA A 59 10.39 10.51 -10.35
C ALA A 59 10.40 9.13 -9.71
N ILE A 60 9.56 8.20 -10.19
CA ILE A 60 9.54 6.83 -9.68
C ILE A 60 10.93 6.19 -9.82
N LYS A 61 11.54 6.28 -11.01
CA LYS A 61 12.87 5.73 -11.26
C LYS A 61 13.93 6.36 -10.35
N LYS A 62 13.93 7.69 -10.20
CA LYS A 62 14.87 8.40 -9.32
C LYS A 62 14.73 7.96 -7.86
N ILE A 63 13.51 7.86 -7.35
CA ILE A 63 13.22 7.45 -5.97
C ILE A 63 13.67 6.00 -5.74
N LEU A 64 13.29 5.08 -6.63
CA LEU A 64 13.63 3.66 -6.49
C LEU A 64 15.15 3.45 -6.57
N THR A 65 15.84 4.09 -7.52
CA THR A 65 17.30 4.01 -7.62
C THR A 65 17.98 4.57 -6.36
N HIS A 66 17.50 5.68 -5.80
CA HIS A 66 18.04 6.24 -4.56
C HIS A 66 17.87 5.29 -3.36
N LEU A 67 16.79 4.50 -3.34
CA LEU A 67 16.54 3.48 -2.31
C LEU A 67 17.26 2.15 -2.58
N GLY A 68 17.99 2.02 -3.69
CA GLY A 68 18.64 0.76 -4.09
C GLY A 68 17.65 -0.31 -4.59
N LEU A 69 16.43 0.08 -4.99
CA LEU A 69 15.40 -0.81 -5.50
C LEU A 69 15.40 -0.82 -7.03
N SER A 70 15.03 -1.96 -7.63
CA SER A 70 14.86 -2.06 -9.08
C SER A 70 13.71 -1.15 -9.55
N PRO A 71 13.94 -0.23 -10.52
CA PRO A 71 12.89 0.58 -11.09
C PRO A 71 12.05 -0.18 -12.14
N HIS A 72 12.45 -1.40 -12.50
CA HIS A 72 11.70 -2.23 -13.43
C HIS A 72 10.65 -3.05 -12.66
N PRO A 73 9.37 -3.02 -13.07
CA PRO A 73 8.37 -3.85 -12.43
C PRO A 73 8.71 -5.33 -12.62
N PRO A 74 8.37 -6.20 -11.65
CA PRO A 74 8.51 -7.63 -11.85
C PRO A 74 7.64 -8.10 -13.03
N PRO A 75 8.03 -9.18 -13.72
CA PRO A 75 7.21 -9.76 -14.77
C PRO A 75 5.82 -10.14 -14.22
N LYS A 76 4.79 -9.94 -15.04
CA LYS A 76 3.42 -10.28 -14.64
C LYS A 76 3.31 -11.79 -14.49
N ALA A 77 3.01 -12.25 -13.28
CA ALA A 77 2.71 -13.65 -13.04
C ALA A 77 1.40 -14.05 -13.74
N PRO A 78 1.27 -15.32 -14.19
CA PRO A 78 0.02 -15.84 -14.72
C PRO A 78 -1.10 -15.73 -13.69
N ALA A 79 -2.33 -15.56 -14.16
CA ALA A 79 -3.50 -15.37 -13.29
C ALA A 79 -3.80 -16.60 -12.42
N ARG A 80 -3.37 -17.79 -12.84
CA ARG A 80 -3.45 -19.03 -12.06
C ARG A 80 -2.05 -19.53 -11.81
N TYR A 81 -1.85 -20.07 -10.61
CA TYR A 81 -0.64 -20.82 -10.30
C TYR A 81 -0.55 -22.00 -11.26
N ASP A 82 0.57 -22.08 -11.97
CA ASP A 82 0.97 -23.26 -12.72
C ASP A 82 2.10 -23.94 -11.94
N PRO A 83 1.87 -25.13 -11.36
CA PRO A 83 2.87 -25.88 -10.62
C PRO A 83 4.14 -26.20 -11.44
N PHE A 84 4.08 -26.06 -12.77
CA PHE A 84 5.20 -26.34 -13.67
C PHE A 84 5.91 -25.07 -14.18
N ALA A 85 5.41 -23.86 -13.89
CA ALA A 85 6.01 -22.58 -14.31
C ALA A 85 7.07 -22.03 -13.32
N GLU A 86 7.27 -22.70 -12.18
CA GLU A 86 8.16 -22.26 -11.10
C GLU A 86 9.64 -22.21 -11.49
N ALA A 87 10.01 -22.81 -12.62
CA ALA A 87 11.39 -22.81 -13.13
C ALA A 87 11.85 -21.46 -13.74
N ASP A 88 10.93 -20.56 -14.10
CA ASP A 88 11.28 -19.37 -14.90
C ASP A 88 11.37 -18.06 -14.08
N ILE A 89 10.81 -18.02 -12.86
CA ILE A 89 10.76 -16.78 -12.07
C ILE A 89 12.15 -16.39 -11.52
N TYR A 90 13.01 -17.37 -11.21
CA TYR A 90 14.38 -17.12 -10.73
C TYR A 90 15.45 -17.20 -11.84
N SER A 91 15.11 -17.66 -13.04
CA SER A 91 16.05 -17.81 -14.17
C SER A 91 16.42 -16.47 -14.83
N THR A 92 15.61 -15.43 -14.65
CA THR A 92 15.90 -14.07 -15.16
C THR A 92 16.79 -13.22 -14.23
N TYR A 93 17.22 -13.80 -13.10
CA TYR A 93 18.17 -13.21 -12.15
C TYR A 93 19.54 -13.92 -12.17
N LEU A 94 19.91 -14.52 -13.30
CA LEU A 94 21.26 -15.00 -13.63
C LEU A 94 21.71 -14.44 -14.99
#